data_AF-A0A2M7Q5H8-F1
#
_entry.id   AF-A0A2M7Q5H8-F1
#
_cell.length_a   1.000
_cell.length_b   1.000
_cell.length_c   1.000
_cell.angle_alpha   90.00
_cell.angle_beta   90.00
_cell.angle_gamma   90.00
#
_symmetry.space_group_name_H-M   'P 1'
#
loop_
_entity.id
_entity.type
_entity.pdbx_description
1 polymer ?
#
loop_
_entity_poly.entity_id
_entity_poly.type
_entity_poly.pdbx_seq_one_letter_code
_entity_poly.pdbx_strand_id
1 'polypeptide(L)' 'MNSIKRTIVGRIPQKRGDTLVGTVEKQYGVDLRYRSDKKLSTVLRETGAPSLSKLLKMADSSGKK' A
#
# COMPACT_ATOMS: atom_id res chain seq x y z
N MET A 1 23.79 7.35 -32.00
CA MET A 1 23.32 8.48 -31.17
C MET A 1 22.15 8.00 -30.32
N ASN A 2 22.30 8.09 -29.00
CA ASN A 2 21.42 7.49 -27.99
C ASN A 2 20.12 8.30 -27.83
N SER A 3 18.94 7.66 -27.82
CA SER A 3 17.68 8.33 -27.40
C SER A 3 16.70 7.35 -26.79
N ILE A 4 17.02 6.84 -25.60
CA ILE A 4 16.02 6.30 -24.70
C ILE A 4 15.20 7.50 -24.20
N LYS A 5 14.07 7.78 -24.87
CA LYS A 5 13.05 8.74 -24.41
C LYS A 5 12.43 8.25 -23.11
N ARG A 6 13.01 8.62 -21.97
CA ARG A 6 12.39 8.41 -20.65
C ARG A 6 11.32 9.48 -20.45
N THR A 7 10.09 9.17 -20.83
CA THR A 7 8.92 9.96 -20.44
C THR A 7 8.84 10.00 -18.92
N ILE A 8 9.14 11.16 -18.35
CA ILE A 8 8.96 11.51 -16.95
C ILE A 8 7.46 11.68 -16.61
N VAL A 9 6.67 10.63 -16.82
CA VAL A 9 5.33 10.59 -16.22
C VAL A 9 5.52 10.40 -14.73
N GLY A 10 4.98 11.33 -13.93
CA GLY A 10 5.08 11.41 -12.48
C GLY A 10 4.68 10.12 -11.77
N ARG A 11 5.60 9.16 -11.76
CA ARG A 11 5.47 7.90 -11.06
C ARG A 11 5.67 8.23 -9.59
N ILE A 12 4.58 8.56 -8.91
CA ILE A 12 4.45 8.40 -7.45
C ILE A 12 5.20 7.09 -7.15
N PRO A 13 6.28 7.12 -6.35
CA PRO A 13 7.08 5.93 -6.13
C PRO A 13 6.11 4.85 -5.69
N GLN A 14 5.94 3.82 -6.54
CA GLN A 14 5.09 2.69 -6.23
C GLN A 14 5.63 2.19 -4.89
N LYS A 15 4.91 2.44 -3.78
CA LYS A 15 5.21 1.83 -2.49
C LYS A 15 5.34 0.36 -2.81
N ARG A 16 6.57 -0.15 -2.76
CA ARG A 16 6.90 -1.46 -3.33
C ARG A 16 5.94 -2.44 -2.68
N GLY A 17 5.28 -3.27 -3.48
CA GLY A 17 4.37 -4.30 -2.97
C GLY A 17 5.00 -5.15 -1.86
N ASP A 18 6.34 -5.20 -1.84
CA ASP A 18 7.20 -5.81 -0.83
C ASP A 18 7.23 -5.10 0.54
N THR A 19 6.53 -3.99 0.73
CA THR A 19 6.41 -3.36 2.05
C THR A 19 5.67 -4.32 2.97
N LEU A 20 6.24 -4.60 4.15
CA LEU A 20 5.57 -5.42 5.15
C LEU A 20 4.41 -4.66 5.78
N VAL A 21 3.31 -5.37 6.05
CA VAL A 21 2.13 -4.84 6.74
C VAL A 21 2.51 -4.25 8.08
N GLY A 22 3.38 -4.91 8.86
CA GLY A 22 3.80 -4.38 10.16
C GLY A 22 4.52 -3.03 10.06
N THR A 23 5.23 -2.77 8.96
CA THR A 23 5.83 -1.45 8.72
C THR A 23 4.76 -0.41 8.41
N VAL A 24 3.70 -0.79 7.68
CA VAL A 24 2.57 0.08 7.39
C VAL A 24 1.77 0.40 8.65
N GLU A 25 1.46 -0.61 9.46
CA GLU A 25 0.76 -0.44 10.74
C GLU A 25 1.52 0.52 11.66
N LYS A 26 2.85 0.32 11.80
CA LYS A 26 3.71 1.24 12.57
C LYS A 26 3.78 2.64 11.98
N GLN A 27 3.86 2.76 10.65
CA GLN A 27 4.01 4.06 9.98
C GLN A 27 2.73 4.90 10.04
N TYR A 28 1.56 4.27 9.96
CA TYR A 28 0.27 4.96 9.90
C TYR A 28 -0.55 4.83 11.19
N GLY A 29 -0.08 4.08 12.18
CA GLY A 29 -0.79 3.87 13.45
C GLY A 29 -2.13 3.15 13.29
N VAL A 30 -2.27 2.32 12.25
CA VAL A 30 -3.49 1.56 11.98
C VAL A 30 -3.30 0.10 12.39
N ASP A 31 -4.35 -0.53 12.89
CA ASP A 31 -4.41 -1.97 13.06
C ASP A 31 -5.12 -2.57 11.85
N LEU A 32 -4.36 -3.24 10.96
CA LEU A 32 -4.93 -3.90 9.80
C LEU A 32 -5.36 -5.34 10.15
N ARG A 33 -5.10 -5.83 11.37
CA ARG A 33 -5.36 -7.20 11.84
C ARG A 33 -4.77 -8.30 10.94
N TYR A 34 -3.79 -7.96 10.12
CA TYR A 34 -3.05 -8.93 9.32
C TYR A 34 -1.74 -9.30 10.01
N ARG A 35 -1.19 -10.45 9.66
CA ARG A 35 0.16 -10.84 10.08
C ARG A 35 1.18 -9.79 9.64
N SER A 36 2.00 -9.29 10.56
CA SER A 36 2.94 -8.20 10.31
C SER A 36 3.98 -8.50 9.23
N ASP A 37 4.27 -9.79 8.96
CA ASP A 37 5.16 -10.25 7.89
C ASP A 37 4.48 -10.40 6.52
N LYS A 38 3.16 -10.18 6.41
CA LYS A 38 2.51 -10.15 5.11
C LYS A 38 3.00 -8.97 4.28
N LYS A 39 3.08 -9.20 2.97
CA LYS A 39 3.33 -8.13 1.99
C LYS A 39 2.07 -7.28 1.80
N LEU A 40 2.27 -5.98 1.69
CA LEU A 40 1.22 -5.01 1.39
C LEU A 40 0.52 -5.35 0.06
N SER A 41 1.24 -5.83 -0.96
CA SER A 41 0.61 -6.27 -2.21
C SER A 41 -0.38 -7.41 -2.03
N THR A 42 -0.07 -8.38 -1.17
CA THR A 42 -0.97 -9.50 -0.86
C THR A 42 -2.21 -8.99 -0.16
N VAL A 43 -2.04 -8.14 0.86
CA VAL A 43 -3.17 -7.55 1.59
C VAL A 43 -4.04 -6.72 0.66
N LEU A 44 -3.46 -5.81 -0.14
CA LEU A 44 -4.22 -5.02 -1.11
C LEU A 44 -5.04 -5.90 -2.07
N ARG A 45 -4.49 -7.05 -2.50
CA ARG A 45 -5.19 -7.99 -3.37
C ARG A 45 -6.31 -8.75 -2.64
N GLU A 46 -6.08 -9.18 -1.40
CA GLU A 46 -7.08 -9.85 -0.57
C GLU A 46 -8.24 -8.92 -0.18
N THR A 47 -7.95 -7.66 0.15
CA THR A 47 -8.96 -6.65 0.49
C THR A 47 -9.62 -6.02 -0.74
N GLY A 48 -9.09 -6.26 -1.95
CA GLY A 48 -9.54 -5.64 -3.20
C GLY A 48 -9.23 -4.13 -3.29
N ALA A 49 -8.30 -3.63 -2.47
CA ALA A 49 -7.93 -2.24 -2.44
C ALA A 49 -6.89 -1.92 -3.54
N PRO A 50 -7.15 -0.93 -4.43
CA PRO A 50 -6.21 -0.57 -5.50
C PRO A 50 -4.95 0.15 -4.99
N SER A 51 -4.96 0.65 -3.74
CA SER A 51 -3.85 1.40 -3.16
C SER A 51 -3.88 1.41 -1.64
N LEU A 52 -2.73 1.70 -1.04
CA LEU A 52 -2.58 1.85 0.41
C LEU A 52 -3.56 2.88 0.99
N SER A 53 -3.76 4.03 0.33
CA SER A 53 -4.69 5.05 0.81
C SER A 53 -6.13 4.55 0.89
N LYS A 54 -6.55 3.71 -0.07
CA LYS A 54 -7.89 3.10 -0.03
C LYS A 54 -7.98 2.07 1.09
N LEU A 55 -6.93 1.26 1.29
CA LEU A 55 -6.83 0.31 2.40
C LEU A 55 -6.97 1.02 3.75
N LEU A 56 -6.23 2.11 3.96
CA LEU A 56 -6.30 2.91 5.20
C LEU A 56 -7.70 3.49 5.42
N LYS A 57 -8.33 4.02 4.36
CA LYS A 57 -9.71 4.53 4.46
C LYS A 57 -10.71 3.43 4.81
N MET A 58 -10.51 2.20 4.32
CA MET A 58 -11.35 1.04 4.66
C MET A 58 -11.14 0.61 6.12
N ALA A 59 -9.89 0.60 6.59
CA ALA A 59 -9.56 0.30 7.99
C ALA A 59 -10.17 1.34 8.95
N ASP A 60 -10.00 2.63 8.65
CA ASP A 60 -10.57 3.74 9.43
C ASP A 60 -12.11 3.71 9.44
N SER A 61 -12.73 3.35 8.30
CA SER A 61 -14.19 3.21 8.20
C SER A 61 -14.73 2.00 8.95
N SER A 62 -13.90 1.00 9.27
CA SER A 62 -14.32 -0.19 10.02
C SER A 62 -14.47 0.06 11.52
N GLY A 63 -13.94 1.20 12.02
CA GLY A 63 -14.10 1.68 13.40
C GLY A 63 -15.36 2.53 13.64
N LYS A 64 -16.18 2.80 12.62
CA LYS A 64 -17.48 3.48 12.77
C LYS A 64 -18.63 2.48 12.62
N LYS A 65 -18.89 1.71 13.67
CA LYS A 65 -20.22 1.16 13.93
C LYS A 65 -20.46 0.98 15.42
#